data_AF-A0A4S0ISD2-F1
#
_entry.id   AF-A0A4S0ISD2-F1
#
_cell.length_a   1.000
_cell.length_b   1.000
_cell.length_c   1.000
_cell.angle_alpha   90.00
_cell.angle_beta   90.00
_cell.angle_gamma   90.00
#
_symmetry.space_group_name_H-M   'P 1'
#
loop_
_entity.id
_entity.type
_entity.pdbx_description
1 polymer ?
#
loop_
_entity_poly.entity_id
_entity_poly.type
_entity_poly.pdbx_seq_one_letter_code
_entity_poly.pdbx_strand_id
1 'polypeptide(L)'
;SEHAAALVYFENRWQHGMRAEKGRLRQALPLVVVTENLLDHENFVTLDEDDNAFVSFKAPSDYAVKGMARALEKLPGLLAPLPVERLFDRGIRPTESHVQGTLRMGTGPADSVIDSNM
;
A
#
# COMPACT_ATOMS: atom_id res chain seq x y z
N SER A 1 -12.08 -7.87 -12.09
CA SER A 1 -10.82 -7.35 -12.67
C SER A 1 -9.73 -8.38 -12.45
N GLU A 2 -8.77 -8.54 -13.37
CA GLU A 2 -7.66 -9.50 -13.21
C GLU A 2 -6.51 -8.97 -12.32
N HIS A 3 -6.53 -7.69 -11.99
CA HIS A 3 -5.52 -7.02 -11.18
C HIS A 3 -6.13 -5.94 -10.28
N ALA A 4 -5.46 -5.67 -9.16
CA ALA A 4 -5.87 -4.65 -8.21
C ALA A 4 -5.91 -3.24 -8.80
N ALA A 5 -6.78 -2.41 -8.21
CA ALA A 5 -6.67 -0.96 -8.32
C ALA A 5 -5.41 -0.49 -7.59
N ALA A 6 -4.79 0.58 -8.10
CA ALA A 6 -3.60 1.18 -7.52
C ALA A 6 -3.90 2.62 -7.11
N LEU A 7 -3.60 2.95 -5.86
CA LEU A 7 -3.52 4.31 -5.36
C LEU A 7 -2.07 4.78 -5.50
N VAL A 8 -1.89 5.95 -6.12
CA VAL A 8 -0.60 6.64 -6.20
C VAL A 8 -0.70 7.92 -5.39
N TYR A 9 0.20 8.11 -4.44
CA TYR A 9 0.31 9.35 -3.69
C TYR A 9 1.75 9.81 -3.54
N PHE A 10 1.90 11.11 -3.36
CA PHE A 10 3.19 11.75 -3.15
C PHE A 10 3.40 12.01 -1.67
N GLU A 11 4.61 11.76 -1.20
CA GLU A 11 4.99 12.06 0.18
C GLU A 11 5.93 13.26 0.21
N ASN A 12 5.52 14.33 0.89
CA ASN A 12 6.39 15.46 1.15
C ASN A 12 7.18 15.23 2.46
N ARG A 13 8.09 14.25 2.46
CA ARG A 13 8.91 13.90 3.63
C ARG A 13 10.40 14.01 3.31
N TRP A 14 11.14 14.67 4.19
CA TRP A 14 12.58 14.93 4.04
C TRP A 14 13.45 13.66 3.99
N GLN A 15 12.97 12.57 4.61
CA GLN A 15 13.65 11.27 4.70
C GLN A 15 13.98 10.63 3.35
N HIS A 16 13.29 11.06 2.29
CA HIS A 16 13.51 10.57 0.93
C HIS A 16 14.61 11.35 0.18
N GLY A 17 15.24 12.31 0.88
CA GLY A 17 16.42 13.04 0.44
C GLY A 17 16.13 14.38 -0.22
N MET A 18 17.16 15.20 -0.28
CA MET A 18 17.20 16.44 -1.07
C MET A 18 18.39 16.39 -2.02
N ARG A 19 18.34 17.15 -3.11
CA ARG A 19 19.49 17.23 -4.03
C ARG A 19 20.45 18.31 -3.58
N ALA A 20 21.71 17.95 -3.35
CA ALA A 20 22.75 18.89 -2.93
C ALA A 20 23.16 19.91 -4.02
N GLU A 21 22.78 19.67 -5.28
CA GLU A 21 23.05 20.56 -6.41
C GLU A 21 22.37 21.93 -6.25
N LYS A 22 23.12 23.01 -6.49
CA LYS A 22 22.61 24.39 -6.40
C LYS A 22 21.37 24.57 -7.29
N GLY A 23 20.28 25.08 -6.69
CA GLY A 23 19.01 25.30 -7.37
C GLY A 23 18.11 24.07 -7.53
N ARG A 24 18.56 22.90 -7.07
CA ARG A 24 17.85 21.62 -7.30
C ARG A 24 17.32 20.95 -6.03
N LEU A 25 17.51 21.57 -4.87
CA LEU A 25 17.17 21.02 -3.55
C LEU A 25 15.79 20.34 -3.49
N ARG A 26 14.78 20.97 -4.13
CA ARG A 26 13.37 20.53 -4.16
C ARG A 26 13.00 19.69 -5.38
N GLN A 27 13.95 19.35 -6.25
CA GLN A 27 13.71 18.54 -7.45
C GLN A 27 13.76 17.04 -7.11
N ALA A 28 13.05 16.63 -6.07
CA ALA A 28 12.83 15.26 -5.66
C ALA A 28 11.33 15.07 -5.42
N LEU A 29 10.77 13.96 -5.90
CA LEU A 29 9.35 13.65 -5.79
C LEU A 29 9.18 12.24 -5.23
N PRO A 30 9.11 12.07 -3.91
CA PRO A 30 8.82 10.77 -3.31
C PRO A 30 7.39 10.35 -3.66
N LEU A 31 7.26 9.15 -4.19
CA LEU A 31 6.00 8.55 -4.62
C LEU A 31 5.85 7.19 -3.96
N VAL A 32 4.62 6.86 -3.59
CA VAL A 32 4.23 5.53 -3.12
C VAL A 32 3.09 5.02 -4.00
N VAL A 33 3.17 3.73 -4.32
CA VAL A 33 2.10 2.99 -4.97
C VAL A 33 1.57 1.99 -3.97
N VAL A 34 0.26 1.94 -3.79
CA VAL A 34 -0.42 0.96 -2.93
C VAL A 34 -1.49 0.27 -3.74
N THR A 35 -1.58 -1.04 -3.61
CA THR A 35 -2.59 -1.85 -4.29
C THR A 35 -3.50 -2.53 -3.30
N GLU A 36 -4.78 -2.58 -3.62
CA GLU A 36 -5.78 -3.31 -2.84
C GLU A 36 -5.38 -4.78 -2.67
N ASN A 37 -5.55 -5.30 -1.46
CA ASN A 37 -5.40 -6.72 -1.17
C ASN A 37 -6.75 -7.36 -0.87
N LEU A 38 -6.93 -8.61 -1.31
CA LEU A 38 -8.14 -9.37 -1.03
C LEU A 38 -8.14 -9.88 0.41
N LEU A 39 -9.35 -10.08 0.93
CA LEU A 39 -9.57 -10.72 2.21
C LEU A 39 -9.16 -12.19 2.12
N ASP A 40 -8.42 -12.63 3.12
CA ASP A 40 -7.99 -14.01 3.29
C ASP A 40 -8.12 -14.35 4.77
N HIS A 41 -8.75 -15.48 5.07
CA HIS A 41 -8.99 -15.96 6.43
C HIS A 41 -7.69 -16.42 7.12
N GLU A 42 -6.63 -16.71 6.35
CA GLU A 42 -5.29 -16.96 6.89
C GLU A 42 -4.62 -15.68 7.41
N ASN A 43 -5.13 -14.50 7.03
CA ASN A 43 -4.66 -13.21 7.53
C ASN A 43 -5.60 -12.72 8.65
N PHE A 44 -5.10 -12.68 9.88
CA PHE A 44 -5.91 -12.34 11.05
C PHE A 44 -5.09 -11.65 12.14
N VAL A 45 -5.80 -11.04 13.08
CA VAL A 45 -5.23 -10.49 14.31
C VAL A 45 -5.73 -11.34 15.48
N THR A 46 -4.81 -11.75 16.35
CA THR A 46 -5.08 -12.55 17.56
C THR A 46 -4.29 -11.99 18.73
N LEU A 47 -4.41 -12.59 19.91
CA LEU A 47 -3.49 -12.38 21.02
C LEU A 47 -2.31 -13.35 20.96
N ASP A 48 -1.13 -12.91 21.40
CA ASP A 48 0.02 -13.78 21.68
C ASP A 48 -0.02 -14.35 23.11
N GLU A 49 1.06 -14.99 23.54
CA GLU A 49 1.17 -15.64 24.86
C GLU A 49 1.13 -14.65 26.05
N ASP A 50 1.42 -13.37 25.79
CA ASP A 50 1.46 -12.28 26.77
C ASP A 50 0.23 -11.36 26.67
N ASP A 51 -0.84 -11.82 26.01
CA ASP A 51 -2.08 -11.06 25.73
C ASP A 51 -1.86 -9.78 24.89
N ASN A 52 -0.79 -9.70 24.09
CA ASN A 52 -0.57 -8.59 23.16
C ASN A 52 -1.18 -8.87 21.79
N ALA A 53 -1.52 -7.81 21.06
CA ALA A 53 -2.02 -7.93 19.69
C ALA A 53 -0.93 -8.48 18.75
N PHE A 54 -1.23 -9.61 18.12
CA PHE A 54 -0.38 -10.30 17.16
C PHE A 54 -1.03 -10.33 15.78
N VAL A 55 -0.29 -9.91 14.76
CA VAL A 55 -0.76 -9.88 13.37
C VAL A 55 -0.15 -11.05 12.60
N SER A 56 -1.00 -11.99 12.18
CA SER A 56 -0.62 -13.04 11.22
C SER A 56 -0.94 -12.56 9.81
N PHE A 57 0.11 -12.34 9.01
CA PHE A 57 -0.02 -11.99 7.59
C PHE A 57 0.89 -12.87 6.74
N LYS A 58 0.29 -13.68 5.88
CA LYS A 58 0.99 -14.65 5.04
C LYS A 58 1.74 -13.98 3.89
N ALA A 59 1.00 -13.30 3.02
CA ALA A 59 1.52 -12.62 1.84
C ALA A 59 0.43 -11.76 1.17
N PRO A 60 0.81 -10.81 0.31
CA PRO A 60 -0.14 -10.18 -0.62
C PRO A 60 -0.75 -11.21 -1.57
N SER A 61 -2.04 -11.05 -1.88
CA SER A 61 -2.74 -11.86 -2.88
C SER A 61 -2.17 -11.67 -4.29
N ASP A 62 -2.32 -12.69 -5.15
CA ASP A 62 -1.95 -12.59 -6.58
C ASP A 62 -2.60 -11.38 -7.27
N TYR A 63 -3.83 -11.05 -6.87
CA TYR A 63 -4.56 -9.88 -7.34
C TYR A 63 -3.83 -8.57 -7.03
N ALA A 64 -3.33 -8.41 -5.80
CA ALA A 64 -2.53 -7.27 -5.38
C ALA A 64 -1.20 -7.21 -6.14
N VAL A 65 -0.49 -8.34 -6.25
CA VAL A 65 0.80 -8.44 -6.95
C VAL A 65 0.67 -8.06 -8.43
N LYS A 66 -0.35 -8.58 -9.12
CA LYS A 66 -0.64 -8.21 -10.52
C LYS A 66 -0.99 -6.73 -10.66
N GLY A 67 -1.72 -6.17 -9.69
CA GLY A 67 -2.02 -4.73 -9.64
C GLY A 67 -0.75 -3.89 -9.54
N MET A 68 0.21 -4.31 -8.72
CA MET A 68 1.47 -3.59 -8.52
C MET A 68 2.30 -3.62 -9.80
N ALA A 69 2.44 -4.80 -10.41
CA ALA A 69 3.13 -4.94 -11.69
C ALA A 69 2.52 -4.02 -12.77
N ARG A 70 1.18 -3.98 -12.87
CA ARG A 70 0.48 -3.12 -13.82
C ARG A 70 0.65 -1.63 -13.50
N ALA A 71 0.68 -1.26 -12.23
CA ALA A 71 0.90 0.12 -11.80
C ALA A 71 2.31 0.59 -12.16
N LEU A 72 3.33 -0.25 -11.93
CA LEU A 72 4.72 0.04 -12.29
C LEU A 72 4.90 0.15 -13.81
N GLU A 73 4.24 -0.69 -14.60
CA GLU A 73 4.24 -0.60 -16.07
C GLU A 73 3.67 0.74 -16.56
N LYS A 74 2.63 1.26 -15.90
CA LYS A 74 1.99 2.54 -16.26
C LYS A 74 2.67 3.77 -15.67
N LEU A 75 3.54 3.61 -14.69
CA LEU A 75 4.20 4.71 -13.97
C LEU A 75 4.93 5.69 -14.90
N PRO A 76 5.65 5.27 -15.95
CA PRO A 76 6.29 6.21 -16.88
C PRO A 76 5.28 7.14 -17.57
N GLY A 77 4.10 6.63 -17.95
CA GLY A 77 3.04 7.43 -18.56
C GLY A 77 2.46 8.45 -17.59
N LEU A 78 2.30 8.08 -16.32
CA LEU A 78 1.87 9.00 -15.26
C LEU A 78 2.87 10.14 -15.04
N LEU A 79 4.17 9.83 -15.12
CA LEU A 79 5.25 10.77 -14.85
C LEU A 79 5.71 11.57 -16.07
N ALA A 80 5.22 11.26 -17.27
CA ALA A 80 5.60 11.92 -18.52
C ALA A 80 5.49 13.45 -18.53
N PRO A 81 4.53 14.10 -17.82
CA PRO A 81 4.47 15.56 -17.74
C PRO A 81 5.60 16.21 -16.92
N LEU A 82 6.37 15.43 -16.17
CA LEU A 82 7.45 15.92 -15.33
C LEU A 82 8.82 15.71 -16.01
N PRO A 83 9.80 16.59 -15.79
CA PRO A 83 11.16 16.41 -16.29
C PRO A 83 11.92 15.38 -15.45
N VAL A 84 11.44 14.13 -15.42
CA VAL A 84 12.04 13.05 -14.64
C VAL A 84 13.38 12.65 -15.24
N GLU A 85 14.45 12.87 -14.49
CA GLU A 85 15.80 12.46 -14.90
C GLU A 85 16.10 11.00 -14.55
N ARG A 86 15.64 10.57 -13.37
CA ARG A 86 15.91 9.25 -12.80
C ARG A 86 14.80 8.84 -11.85
N LEU A 87 14.51 7.54 -11.80
CA LEU A 87 13.67 6.89 -10.80
C LEU A 87 14.55 6.03 -9.91
N PHE A 88 14.29 6.05 -8.61
CA PHE A 88 14.97 5.21 -7.63
C PHE A 88 13.93 4.30 -6.98
N ASP A 89 14.03 3.00 -7.24
CA ASP A 89 13.22 2.02 -6.53
C ASP A 89 13.75 1.88 -5.10
N ARG A 90 12.86 2.08 -4.12
CA ARG A 90 13.16 1.96 -2.69
C ARG A 90 12.65 0.64 -2.11
N GLY A 91 12.12 -0.23 -2.96
CA GLY A 91 11.55 -1.52 -2.58
C GLY A 91 10.15 -1.40 -1.98
N ILE A 92 9.67 -2.53 -1.48
CA ILE A 92 8.34 -2.66 -0.88
C ILE A 92 8.47 -2.39 0.63
N ARG A 93 7.60 -1.53 1.16
CA ARG A 93 7.51 -1.32 2.61
C ARG A 93 6.90 -2.55 3.28
N PRO A 94 7.35 -2.94 4.49
CA PRO A 94 6.73 -4.04 5.23
C PRO A 94 5.25 -3.80 5.54
N THR A 95 4.86 -2.54 5.73
CA THR A 95 3.47 -2.13 5.97
C THR A 95 3.27 -0.65 5.64
N GLU A 96 2.07 -0.28 5.22
CA GLU A 96 1.61 1.12 5.14
C GLU A 96 0.78 1.52 6.38
N SER A 97 0.69 0.65 7.39
CA SER A 97 -0.13 0.87 8.60
C SER A 97 -1.63 1.09 8.31
N HIS A 98 -2.11 0.68 7.15
CA HIS A 98 -3.53 0.72 6.74
C HIS A 98 -4.21 -0.63 6.96
N VAL A 99 -4.22 -1.13 8.21
CA VAL A 99 -4.90 -2.38 8.55
C VAL A 99 -6.41 -2.19 8.47
N GLN A 100 -7.10 -3.09 7.76
CA GLN A 100 -8.55 -3.04 7.56
C GLN A 100 -9.15 -4.44 7.65
N GLY A 101 -10.46 -4.53 7.95
CA GLY A 101 -11.22 -5.78 7.88
C GLY A 101 -11.13 -6.68 9.12
N THR A 102 -10.45 -6.27 10.20
CA THR A 102 -10.34 -7.07 11.44
C THR A 102 -11.65 -7.18 12.21
N LEU A 103 -12.49 -6.13 12.15
CA LEU A 103 -13.88 -6.12 12.64
C LEU A 103 -14.80 -5.78 11.47
N ARG A 104 -14.84 -6.67 10.46
CA ARG A 104 -15.47 -6.42 9.17
C ARG A 104 -16.97 -6.15 9.32
N MET A 105 -17.43 -5.09 8.64
CA MET A 105 -18.85 -4.83 8.37
C MET A 105 -19.38 -5.75 7.27
N GLY A 106 -20.60 -6.25 7.43
CA GLY A 106 -21.27 -7.05 6.40
C GLY A 106 -22.78 -7.12 6.60
N THR A 107 -23.40 -8.09 5.94
CA THR A 107 -24.86 -8.22 5.90
C THR A 107 -25.39 -9.35 6.79
N GLY A 108 -24.52 -10.12 7.42
CA GLY A 108 -24.91 -11.23 8.26
C GLY A 108 -23.81 -11.74 9.21
N PRO A 109 -24.19 -12.48 10.26
CA PRO A 109 -23.23 -12.94 11.28
C PRO A 109 -22.30 -14.05 10.78
N ALA A 110 -22.57 -14.64 9.62
CA ALA A 110 -21.73 -15.68 9.05
C ALA A 110 -20.37 -15.14 8.57
N ASP A 111 -20.29 -13.86 8.23
CA ASP A 111 -19.12 -13.26 7.60
C ASP A 111 -18.80 -11.84 8.10
N SER A 112 -19.50 -11.31 9.10
CA SER A 112 -19.22 -9.98 9.64
C SER A 112 -19.32 -9.92 11.16
N VAL A 113 -18.66 -8.92 11.72
CA VAL A 113 -18.71 -8.59 13.15
C VAL A 113 -19.77 -7.53 13.42
N ILE A 114 -19.96 -6.59 12.49
CA ILE A 114 -20.91 -5.49 12.62
C ILE A 114 -21.79 -5.38 11.38
N ASP A 115 -22.96 -4.76 11.53
CA ASP A 115 -23.82 -4.40 10.41
C ASP A 115 -23.52 -2.97 9.91
N SER A 116 -24.31 -2.47 8.96
CA SER A 116 -24.10 -1.15 8.35
C SER A 116 -24.35 0.05 9.29
N ASN A 117 -24.86 -0.17 10.50
CA ASN A 117 -25.16 0.85 11.50
C ASN A 117 -24.11 0.96 12.62
N MET A 118 -23.02 0.17 12.54
CA MET A 118 -21.96 0.08 13.56
C MET A 118 -22.48 -0.48 14.89
#